data_AF-A0A0L0F3D9-F1
#
_entry.id   AF-A0A0L0F3D9-F1
#
_cell.length_a   1.000
_cell.length_b   1.000
_cell.length_c   1.000
_cell.angle_alpha   90.00
_cell.angle_beta   90.00
_cell.angle_gamma   90.00
#
_symmetry.space_group_name_H-M   'P 1'
#
loop_
_entity.id
_entity.type
_entity.pdbx_description
1 polymer ?
#
loop_
_entity_poly.entity_id
_entity_poly.type
_entity_poly.pdbx_seq_one_letter_code
_entity_poly.pdbx_strand_id
1 'polypeptide(L)' 'KPRIIAETGAGQHGVATATACALLGLDLTVYMGAEDVERQALNVFRMELLGAKVVA' A
#
# COMPACT_ATOMS: atom_id res chain seq x y z
N LYS A 1 2.32 -7.66 -16.51
CA LYS A 1 3.14 -8.09 -15.35
C LYS A 1 2.20 -8.68 -14.31
N PRO A 2 2.56 -9.79 -13.64
CA PRO A 2 1.82 -10.24 -12.47
C PRO A 2 1.82 -9.11 -11.43
N ARG A 3 0.63 -8.69 -11.00
CA ARG A 3 0.40 -7.56 -10.10
C ARG A 3 -0.20 -8.10 -8.81
N ILE A 4 0.40 -7.74 -7.68
CA ILE A 4 -0.13 -8.08 -6.37
C ILE A 4 -1.20 -7.06 -5.99
N ILE A 5 -2.25 -7.55 -5.33
CA ILE A 5 -3.35 -6.74 -4.82
C ILE A 5 -3.46 -7.02 -3.32
N ALA A 6 -3.66 -5.97 -2.54
CA ALA A 6 -3.91 -6.06 -1.10
C ALA A 6 -4.92 -5.01 -0.66
N GLU A 7 -5.49 -5.19 0.52
CA GLU A 7 -6.37 -4.25 1.19
C GLU A 7 -5.85 -3.90 2.59
N THR A 8 -6.11 -2.69 3.07
CA THR A 8 -5.77 -2.32 4.44
C THR A 8 -6.66 -1.21 4.97
N GLY A 9 -6.94 -1.19 6.28
CA GLY A 9 -7.56 -0.08 6.99
C GLY A 9 -6.48 0.80 7.63
N ALA A 10 -6.04 0.47 8.85
CA ALA A 10 -5.01 1.24 9.57
C ALA A 10 -3.65 1.38 8.84
N GLY A 11 -3.36 0.54 7.84
CA GLY A 11 -2.18 0.67 6.97
C GLY A 11 -1.01 -0.28 7.25
N GLN A 12 -0.99 -0.99 8.39
CA GLN A 12 0.15 -1.87 8.74
C GLN A 12 0.36 -3.02 7.75
N HIS A 13 -0.73 -3.70 7.37
CA HIS A 13 -0.67 -4.74 6.35
C HIS A 13 -0.17 -4.18 5.01
N GLY A 14 -0.71 -3.03 4.58
CA GLY A 14 -0.30 -2.39 3.32
C GLY A 14 1.17 -2.02 3.28
N VAL A 15 1.72 -1.45 4.36
CA VAL A 15 3.16 -1.11 4.47
C VAL A 15 4.03 -2.36 4.44
N ALA A 16 3.65 -3.42 5.15
CA ALA A 16 4.39 -4.69 5.13
C ALA A 16 4.41 -5.31 3.72
N THR A 17 3.26 -5.34 3.04
CA THR A 17 3.14 -5.87 1.68
C THR A 17 3.92 -5.00 0.68
N ALA A 18 3.88 -3.67 0.81
CA ALA A 18 4.66 -2.75 -0.02
C ALA A 18 6.16 -2.97 0.16
N THR A 19 6.62 -3.21 1.38
CA THR A 19 8.03 -3.49 1.67
C THR A 19 8.48 -4.79 1.00
N ALA A 20 7.67 -5.85 1.09
CA ALA A 20 7.97 -7.12 0.44
C ALA A 20 7.97 -7.00 -1.09
N CYS A 21 6.99 -6.29 -1.67
CA CYS A 21 6.92 -6.09 -3.12
C CYS A 21 8.09 -5.25 -3.64
N ALA A 22 8.50 -4.21 -2.91
CA ALA A 22 9.66 -3.39 -3.23
C ALA A 22 10.96 -4.22 -3.24
N LEU A 23 11.16 -5.08 -2.23
CA LEU A 23 12.31 -5.98 -2.14
C LEU A 23 12.36 -6.98 -3.31
N LEU A 24 11.19 -7.48 -3.73
CA LEU A 24 11.06 -8.53 -4.75
C LEU A 24 10.88 -7.97 -6.18
N GLY A 25 10.82 -6.65 -6.36
CA GLY A 25 10.60 -6.02 -7.66
C GLY A 25 9.22 -6.30 -8.26
N LEU A 26 8.19 -6.45 -7.42
CA LEU A 26 6.82 -6.75 -7.81
C LEU A 26 5.95 -5.48 -7.80
N ASP A 27 5.02 -5.37 -8.74
CA ASP A 27 4.05 -4.28 -8.76
C ASP A 27 2.93 -4.55 -7.72
N LEU A 28 2.61 -3.56 -6.89
CA LEU A 28 1.56 -3.65 -5.86
C LEU A 28 0.50 -2.55 -6.01
N THR A 29 -0.77 -2.92 -5.88
CA THR A 29 -1.88 -1.99 -5.67
C THR A 29 -2.57 -2.30 -4.35
N VAL A 30 -2.70 -1.30 -3.48
CA VAL A 30 -3.38 -1.39 -2.18
C VAL A 30 -4.71 -0.65 -2.24
N TYR A 31 -5.79 -1.31 -1.85
CA TYR A 31 -7.10 -0.67 -1.66
C TYR A 31 -7.30 -0.32 -0.19
N MET A 32 -7.69 0.91 0.09
CA MET A 32 -7.82 1.43 1.45
C MET A 32 -8.99 2.40 1.48
N GLY A 33 -9.89 2.30 2.46
CA GLY A 33 -11.08 3.14 2.49
C GLY A 33 -10.72 4.64 2.52
N ALA A 34 -11.47 5.47 1.79
CA ALA A 34 -11.18 6.91 1.67
C ALA A 34 -10.96 7.63 3.01
N GLU A 35 -11.79 7.35 4.03
CA GLU A 35 -11.59 7.92 5.37
C GLU A 35 -10.29 7.45 6.03
N ASP A 36 -9.89 6.19 5.84
CA ASP A 36 -8.65 5.67 6.39
C ASP A 36 -7.43 6.22 5.64
N VAL A 37 -7.52 6.46 4.33
CA VAL A 37 -6.48 7.16 3.56
C VAL A 37 -6.19 8.53 4.15
N GLU A 38 -7.24 9.30 4.49
CA GLU A 38 -7.11 10.60 5.14
C GLU A 38 -6.55 10.48 6.57
N ARG A 39 -7.12 9.58 7.40
CA ARG A 39 -6.72 9.40 8.79
C ARG A 39 -5.30 8.84 8.94
N GLN A 40 -4.83 8.05 7.98
CA GLN A 40 -3.57 7.32 8.03
C GLN A 40 -2.58 7.78 6.94
N ALA A 41 -2.57 9.08 6.62
CA ALA A 41 -1.74 9.67 5.58
C ALA A 41 -0.25 9.26 5.67
N LEU A 42 0.30 9.08 6.87
CA LEU A 42 1.70 8.63 7.03
C LEU A 42 1.93 7.20 6.51
N ASN A 43 0.98 6.28 6.70
CA ASN A 43 1.10 4.92 6.19
C ASN A 43 0.86 4.86 4.68
N VAL A 44 -0.05 5.68 4.14
CA VAL A 44 -0.22 5.89 2.70
C VAL A 44 1.09 6.38 2.08
N PHE A 45 1.68 7.43 2.64
CA PHE A 45 2.97 7.97 2.19
C PHE A 45 4.08 6.91 2.22
N ARG A 46 4.15 6.08 3.28
CA ARG A 46 5.12 4.97 3.35
C ARG A 46 4.92 3.94 2.24
N MET A 47 3.66 3.58 1.94
CA MET A 47 3.34 2.65 0.85
C MET A 47 3.76 3.21 -0.51
N GLU A 48 3.46 4.49 -0.77
CA GLU A 48 3.82 5.17 -2.02
C GLU A 48 5.34 5.37 -2.16
N LEU A 49 6.04 5.69 -1.07
CA LEU A 49 7.50 5.77 -1.03
C LEU A 49 8.15 4.43 -1.41
N LEU A 50 7.51 3.31 -1.08
CA LEU A 50 7.92 1.96 -1.45
C LEU A 50 7.45 1.54 -2.86
N GLY A 51 6.82 2.45 -3.61
CA GLY A 51 6.38 2.22 -5.00
C GLY A 51 5.03 1.52 -5.13
N ALA A 52 4.28 1.31 -4.03
CA ALA A 52 2.92 0.81 -4.10
C ALA A 52 1.95 1.90 -4.56
N LYS A 53 0.94 1.52 -5.34
CA LYS A 53 -0.19 2.41 -5.67
C LYS A 53 -1.30 2.23 -4.65
N VAL A 54 -1.68 3.28 -3.94
CA VAL A 54 -2.85 3.26 -3.04
C VAL A 54 -4.09 3.77 -3.81
N VAL A 55 -5.22 3.08 -3.63
CA VAL A 55 -6.52 3.43 -4.23
C VAL A 55 -7.55 3.55 -3.10
N ALA A 56 -8.24 4.71 -3.07
CA ALA A 56 -9.33 5.02 -2.15
C ALA A 56 -10.67 4.42 -2.59
#